data_AF-A0A383CXM9-F1
#
_entry.id   AF-A0A383CXM9-F1
#
_cell.length_a   1.000
_cell.length_b   1.000
_cell.length_c   1.000
_cell.angle_alpha   90.00
_cell.angle_beta   90.00
_cell.angle_gamma   90.00
#
_symmetry.space_group_name_H-M   'P 1'
#
loop_
_entity.id
_entity.type
_entity.pdbx_description
1 polymer ?
#
loop_
_entity_poly.entity_id
_entity_poly.type
_entity_poly.pdbx_seq_one_letter_code
_entity_poly.pdbx_strand_id
1 'polypeptide(L)'
;MTLKFDRGNHSDDLLLSLYGELLIPRLIEEKMLLLLRQGKISKWFSGIGQEAISIGATLALNDDDFVLPMHRNLGMFTARKLPLDRLFAQFQGKMLGYTKGRDRSFHFGAPEHHLIGMISHLGPQLGIADGLALGDLLKGNNKVTLVVSGDGGASQGDFHESLNVAAVW
;
A
#
# COMPACT_ATOMS: atom_id res chain seq x y z
N MET A 1 10.67 17.38 22.69
CA MET A 1 11.07 17.87 21.36
C MET A 1 9.81 18.36 20.67
N THR A 2 9.65 19.67 20.47
CA THR A 2 8.46 20.23 19.82
C THR A 2 8.69 20.16 18.32
N LEU A 3 7.94 19.32 17.62
CA LEU A 3 7.97 19.29 16.15
C LEU A 3 7.51 20.66 15.63
N LYS A 4 8.37 21.36 14.89
CA LYS A 4 8.02 22.60 14.21
C LYS A 4 7.57 22.23 12.81
N PHE A 5 6.31 22.53 12.49
CA PHE A 5 5.79 22.33 11.14
C PHE A 5 6.47 23.31 10.17
N ASP A 6 6.99 22.78 9.07
CA ASP A 6 7.52 23.54 7.94
C ASP A 6 6.66 23.23 6.72
N ARG A 7 6.04 24.27 6.16
CA ARG A 7 5.16 24.16 5.00
C ARG A 7 5.91 24.21 3.66
N GLY A 8 7.19 24.58 3.66
CA GLY A 8 7.94 24.87 2.44
C GLY A 8 7.20 25.85 1.52
N ASN A 9 7.16 25.54 0.23
CA ASN A 9 6.44 26.33 -0.79
C ASN A 9 5.06 25.74 -1.14
N HIS A 10 4.47 24.91 -0.27
CA HIS A 10 3.18 24.27 -0.53
C HIS A 10 2.00 25.18 -0.18
N SER A 11 0.95 25.17 -1.01
CA SER A 11 -0.30 25.91 -0.78
C SER A 11 -1.12 25.31 0.35
N ASP A 12 -2.00 26.11 0.96
CA ASP A 12 -2.94 25.61 1.99
C ASP A 12 -3.84 24.52 1.43
N ASP A 13 -4.34 24.69 0.20
CA ASP A 13 -5.21 23.72 -0.46
C ASP A 13 -4.54 22.34 -0.61
N LEU A 14 -3.26 22.33 -1.04
CA LEU A 14 -2.51 21.07 -1.15
C LEU A 14 -2.33 20.42 0.22
N LEU A 15 -1.93 21.20 1.24
CA LEU A 15 -1.69 20.68 2.59
C LEU A 15 -2.97 20.13 3.22
N LEU A 16 -4.10 20.82 3.05
CA LEU A 16 -5.42 20.36 3.53
C LEU A 16 -5.89 19.12 2.77
N SER A 17 -5.65 19.05 1.46
CA SER A 17 -5.95 17.86 0.65
C SER A 17 -5.14 16.66 1.16
N LEU A 18 -3.83 16.80 1.33
CA LEU A 18 -2.96 15.74 1.86
C LEU A 18 -3.41 15.32 3.26
N TYR A 19 -3.74 16.27 4.13
CA TYR A 19 -4.27 15.95 5.46
C TYR A 19 -5.57 15.12 5.39
N GLY A 20 -6.48 15.47 4.47
CA GLY A 20 -7.68 14.68 4.20
C GLY A 20 -7.36 13.24 3.78
N GLU A 21 -6.38 13.05 2.89
CA GLU A 21 -5.93 11.72 2.46
C GLU A 21 -5.32 10.90 3.60
N LEU A 22 -4.69 11.53 4.59
CA LEU A 22 -4.16 10.85 5.79
C LEU A 22 -5.27 10.42 6.76
N LEU A 23 -6.35 11.19 6.86
CA LEU A 23 -7.45 10.90 7.78
C LEU A 23 -8.23 9.65 7.38
N ILE A 24 -8.43 9.40 6.09
CA ILE A 24 -9.21 8.25 5.61
C ILE A 24 -8.64 6.90 6.14
N PRO A 25 -7.37 6.53 5.89
CA PRO A 25 -6.83 5.28 6.41
C PRO A 25 -6.80 5.27 7.94
N ARG A 26 -6.52 6.40 8.61
CA ARG A 26 -6.55 6.51 10.09
C ARG A 26 -7.91 6.12 10.67
N LEU A 27 -9.00 6.67 10.11
CA LEU A 27 -10.36 6.40 10.60
C LEU A 27 -10.77 4.93 10.34
N ILE A 28 -10.35 4.37 9.21
CA ILE A 28 -10.58 2.94 8.91
C ILE A 28 -9.83 2.07 9.92
N GLU A 29 -8.56 2.35 10.15
CA GLU A 29 -7.68 1.64 11.09
C GLU A 29 -8.29 1.59 12.50
N GLU A 30 -8.70 2.74 13.04
CA GLU A 30 -9.36 2.83 14.35
C GLU A 30 -10.64 1.99 14.40
N LYS A 31 -11.47 2.05 13.35
CA LYS A 31 -12.69 1.26 13.26
C LYS A 31 -12.40 -0.24 13.21
N MET A 32 -11.42 -0.67 12.43
CA MET A 32 -11.07 -2.08 12.29
C MET A 32 -10.49 -2.65 13.58
N LEU A 33 -9.68 -1.88 14.31
CA LEU A 33 -9.19 -2.26 15.65
C LEU A 33 -10.34 -2.45 16.65
N LEU A 34 -11.37 -1.60 16.62
CA LEU A 34 -12.57 -1.78 17.43
C LEU A 34 -13.33 -3.06 17.05
N LEU A 35 -13.52 -3.30 15.75
CA LEU A 35 -14.21 -4.49 15.25
C LEU A 35 -13.44 -5.79 15.57
N LEU A 36 -12.11 -5.74 15.55
CA LEU A 36 -11.26 -6.87 15.96
C LEU A 36 -11.49 -7.22 17.44
N ARG A 37 -11.49 -6.21 18.32
CA ARG A 37 -11.76 -6.40 19.77
C ARG A 37 -13.17 -6.93 20.04
N GLN A 38 -14.13 -6.60 19.18
CA GLN A 38 -15.50 -7.11 19.24
C GLN A 38 -15.68 -8.50 18.60
N GLY A 39 -14.61 -9.09 18.05
CA GLY A 39 -14.68 -10.37 17.33
C GLY A 39 -15.48 -10.32 16.02
N LYS A 40 -15.69 -9.11 15.45
CA LYS A 40 -16.41 -8.92 14.18
C LYS A 40 -15.51 -9.15 12.96
N ILE A 41 -14.21 -8.98 13.12
CA ILE A 41 -13.17 -9.39 12.17
C ILE A 41 -12.13 -10.25 12.89
N SER A 42 -11.41 -11.09 12.16
CA SER A 42 -10.48 -12.08 12.74
C SER A 42 -9.03 -11.61 12.83
N LYS A 43 -8.62 -10.63 12.02
CA LYS A 43 -7.23 -10.19 11.93
C LYS A 43 -7.15 -8.74 11.44
N TRP A 44 -6.20 -7.98 11.98
CA TRP A 44 -5.89 -6.64 11.51
C TRP A 44 -4.42 -6.30 11.75
N PHE A 45 -3.76 -5.66 10.77
CA PHE A 45 -2.36 -5.25 10.85
C PHE A 45 -2.29 -3.74 10.80
N SER A 46 -2.31 -3.10 11.97
CA SER A 46 -2.45 -1.65 11.98
C SER A 46 -1.23 -0.91 11.47
N GLY A 47 -1.45 0.01 10.53
CA GLY A 47 -0.47 0.97 10.04
C GLY A 47 -0.54 2.35 10.69
N ILE A 48 -1.22 2.48 11.83
CA ILE A 48 -1.29 3.74 12.58
C ILE A 48 0.12 4.30 12.82
N GLY A 49 0.36 5.52 12.34
CA GLY A 49 1.65 6.21 12.40
C GLY A 49 2.49 6.09 11.12
N GLN A 50 2.03 5.33 10.13
CA GLN A 50 2.71 5.10 8.85
C GLN A 50 1.87 5.58 7.64
N GLU A 51 0.79 6.33 7.88
CA GLU A 51 -0.11 6.81 6.82
C GLU A 51 0.62 7.72 5.83
N ALA A 52 1.46 8.63 6.34
CA ALA A 52 2.15 9.62 5.53
C ALA A 52 3.06 8.99 4.47
N ILE A 53 3.76 7.92 4.83
CA ILE A 53 4.64 7.20 3.90
C ILE A 53 3.80 6.53 2.80
N SER A 54 2.70 5.87 3.18
CA SER A 54 1.83 5.15 2.24
C SER A 54 1.12 6.12 1.28
N ILE A 55 0.49 7.17 1.82
CA ILE A 55 -0.23 8.18 1.04
C ILE A 55 0.73 8.99 0.17
N GLY A 56 1.80 9.53 0.77
CA GLY A 56 2.75 10.40 0.07
C GLY A 56 3.44 9.67 -1.08
N ALA A 57 3.91 8.45 -0.86
CA ALA A 57 4.56 7.66 -1.90
C ALA A 57 3.59 7.34 -3.05
N THR A 58 2.33 6.98 -2.77
CA THR A 58 1.37 6.65 -3.82
C THR A 58 0.87 7.88 -4.59
N LEU A 59 0.64 9.01 -3.93
CA LEU A 59 0.18 10.24 -4.59
C LEU A 59 1.25 10.90 -5.46
N ALA A 60 2.52 10.54 -5.27
CA ALA A 60 3.63 11.01 -6.10
C ALA A 60 3.77 10.21 -7.42
N LEU A 61 3.07 9.09 -7.56
CA LEU A 61 3.10 8.25 -8.76
C LEU A 61 2.03 8.68 -9.77
N ASN A 62 2.20 8.26 -11.03
CA ASN A 62 1.12 8.30 -11.99
C ASN A 62 0.03 7.27 -11.61
N ASP A 63 -1.19 7.48 -12.12
CA ASP A 63 -2.34 6.61 -11.85
C ASP A 63 -2.16 5.17 -12.38
N ASP A 64 -1.26 5.01 -13.35
CA ASP A 64 -0.99 3.76 -14.06
C ASP A 64 0.39 3.14 -13.76
N ASP A 65 1.08 3.65 -12.74
CA ASP A 65 2.27 3.03 -12.15
C ASP A 65 1.84 1.92 -11.17
N PHE A 66 2.56 0.79 -11.19
CA PHE A 66 2.24 -0.32 -10.29
C PHE A 66 2.69 -0.06 -8.86
N VAL A 67 1.85 -0.46 -7.90
CA VAL A 67 2.13 -0.40 -6.46
C VAL A 67 2.00 -1.80 -5.85
N LEU A 68 3.02 -2.21 -5.12
CA LEU A 68 3.12 -3.48 -4.41
C LEU A 68 3.18 -3.19 -2.90
N PRO A 69 2.00 -3.04 -2.25
CA PRO A 69 1.92 -2.75 -0.83
C PRO A 69 2.34 -3.96 0.03
N MET A 70 2.59 -3.70 1.31
CA MET A 70 2.79 -4.72 2.33
C MET A 70 1.76 -4.53 3.46
N HIS A 71 1.90 -5.27 4.56
CA HIS A 71 1.20 -4.95 5.80
C HIS A 71 1.42 -3.48 6.18
N ARG A 72 0.46 -2.89 6.88
CA ARG A 72 0.52 -1.50 7.37
C ARG A 72 0.47 -0.42 6.28
N ASN A 73 0.16 -0.78 5.03
CA ASN A 73 0.06 0.16 3.91
C ASN A 73 -1.37 0.44 3.45
N LEU A 74 -2.35 0.49 4.36
CA LEU A 74 -3.74 0.80 4.00
C LEU A 74 -3.86 2.11 3.17
N GLY A 75 -3.00 3.09 3.46
CA GLY A 75 -2.93 4.35 2.72
C GLY A 75 -2.76 4.17 1.21
N MET A 76 -2.04 3.14 0.74
CA MET A 76 -1.84 2.92 -0.70
C MET A 76 -3.15 2.53 -1.40
N PHE A 77 -3.98 1.72 -0.73
CA PHE A 77 -5.30 1.33 -1.23
C PHE A 77 -6.27 2.51 -1.25
N THR A 78 -6.25 3.36 -0.21
CA THR A 78 -7.11 4.56 -0.16
C THR A 78 -6.65 5.64 -1.12
N ALA A 79 -5.34 5.84 -1.31
CA ALA A 79 -4.79 6.78 -2.30
C ALA A 79 -5.14 6.36 -3.74
N ARG A 80 -5.12 5.05 -4.05
CA ARG A 80 -5.63 4.50 -5.32
C ARG A 80 -7.16 4.48 -5.44
N LYS A 81 -7.87 5.10 -4.49
CA LYS A 81 -9.34 5.29 -4.50
C LYS A 81 -10.14 4.00 -4.66
N LEU A 82 -9.70 2.92 -4.02
CA LEU A 82 -10.48 1.69 -4.01
C LEU A 82 -11.85 1.93 -3.35
N PRO A 83 -12.95 1.38 -3.92
CA PRO A 83 -14.27 1.47 -3.30
C PRO A 83 -14.26 0.94 -1.86
N LEU A 84 -14.64 1.79 -0.91
CA LEU A 84 -14.56 1.48 0.52
C LEU A 84 -15.46 0.29 0.91
N ASP A 85 -16.62 0.16 0.27
CA ASP A 85 -17.53 -0.97 0.46
C ASP A 85 -16.88 -2.31 0.08
N ARG A 86 -16.14 -2.35 -1.03
CA ARG A 86 -15.37 -3.52 -1.48
C ARG A 86 -14.19 -3.80 -0.54
N LEU A 87 -13.47 -2.76 -0.09
CA LEU A 87 -12.41 -2.91 0.91
C LEU A 87 -12.95 -3.50 2.23
N PHE A 88 -14.03 -2.95 2.76
CA PHE A 88 -14.64 -3.47 3.98
C PHE A 88 -15.19 -4.88 3.79
N ALA A 89 -15.73 -5.20 2.62
CA ALA A 89 -16.14 -6.56 2.29
C ALA A 89 -14.94 -7.52 2.24
N GLN A 90 -13.81 -7.11 1.65
CA GLN A 90 -12.57 -7.87 1.61
C GLN A 90 -12.04 -8.15 3.02
N PHE A 91 -11.94 -7.14 3.89
CA PHE A 91 -11.45 -7.32 5.27
C PHE A 91 -12.38 -8.17 6.15
N GLN A 92 -13.66 -8.27 5.79
CA GLN A 92 -14.62 -9.16 6.46
C GLN A 92 -14.72 -10.55 5.81
N GLY A 93 -14.01 -10.81 4.70
CA GLY A 93 -14.11 -12.07 3.99
C GLY A 93 -15.45 -12.30 3.31
N LYS A 94 -16.08 -11.24 2.79
CA LYS A 94 -17.40 -11.29 2.14
C LYS A 94 -17.28 -11.39 0.63
N MET A 95 -18.38 -11.80 -0.01
CA MET A 95 -18.47 -12.01 -1.47
C MET A 95 -18.15 -10.78 -2.32
N LEU A 96 -18.45 -9.57 -1.83
CA LEU A 96 -18.18 -8.31 -2.53
C LEU A 96 -16.68 -7.93 -2.53
N GLY A 97 -15.88 -8.56 -1.67
CA GLY A 97 -14.44 -8.32 -1.61
C GLY A 97 -13.70 -8.84 -2.85
N TYR A 98 -12.48 -8.37 -3.05
CA TYR A 98 -11.63 -8.69 -4.20
C TYR A 98 -11.34 -10.19 -4.34
N THR A 99 -11.26 -10.90 -3.21
CA THR A 99 -10.98 -12.35 -3.17
C THR A 99 -12.24 -13.21 -3.05
N LYS A 100 -13.44 -12.60 -3.08
CA LYS A 100 -14.73 -13.30 -2.91
C LYS A 100 -14.77 -14.16 -1.63
N GLY A 101 -14.18 -13.65 -0.55
CA GLY A 101 -14.15 -14.29 0.77
C GLY A 101 -13.09 -15.35 0.98
N ARG A 102 -12.18 -15.58 0.02
CA ARG A 102 -11.05 -16.51 0.19
C ARG A 102 -9.97 -15.97 1.14
N ASP A 103 -9.79 -14.65 1.17
CA ASP A 103 -8.94 -13.97 2.14
C ASP A 103 -9.76 -12.94 2.94
N ARG A 104 -9.24 -12.55 4.12
CA ARG A 104 -9.87 -11.63 5.08
C ARG A 104 -8.93 -10.53 5.54
N SER A 105 -8.00 -10.13 4.68
CA SER A 105 -6.92 -9.21 5.03
C SER A 105 -6.42 -8.43 3.80
N PHE A 106 -5.21 -7.88 3.91
CA PHE A 106 -4.48 -7.20 2.84
C PHE A 106 -3.98 -8.13 1.72
N HIS A 107 -4.17 -9.45 1.81
CA HIS A 107 -3.75 -10.39 0.75
C HIS A 107 -4.70 -10.38 -0.46
N PHE A 108 -4.71 -9.27 -1.18
CA PHE A 108 -5.46 -9.13 -2.42
C PHE A 108 -4.80 -8.08 -3.30
N GLY A 109 -4.94 -8.26 -4.62
CA GLY A 109 -4.61 -7.24 -5.60
C GLY A 109 -5.87 -6.61 -6.16
N ALA A 110 -5.70 -5.46 -6.79
CA ALA A 110 -6.72 -4.80 -7.61
C ALA A 110 -6.03 -4.29 -8.87
N PRO A 111 -5.83 -5.15 -9.89
CA PRO A 111 -5.12 -4.80 -11.12
C PRO A 111 -5.73 -3.60 -11.85
N GLU A 112 -7.05 -3.42 -11.74
CA GLU A 112 -7.76 -2.25 -12.28
C GLU A 112 -7.37 -0.92 -11.62
N HIS A 113 -6.72 -0.98 -10.45
CA HIS A 113 -6.16 0.15 -9.71
C HIS A 113 -4.62 0.09 -9.64
N HIS A 114 -3.98 -0.72 -10.50
CA HIS A 114 -2.53 -0.92 -10.53
C HIS A 114 -1.93 -1.37 -9.19
N LEU A 115 -2.69 -2.15 -8.41
CA LEU A 115 -2.23 -2.74 -7.16
C LEU A 115 -2.00 -4.24 -7.33
N ILE A 116 -0.77 -4.67 -7.10
CA ILE A 116 -0.44 -6.10 -7.03
C ILE A 116 -0.60 -6.56 -5.60
N GLY A 117 -1.26 -7.70 -5.42
CA GLY A 117 -1.58 -8.20 -4.10
C GLY A 117 -0.38 -8.76 -3.37
N MET A 118 -0.25 -8.40 -2.09
CA MET A 118 0.74 -8.99 -1.22
C MET A 118 0.41 -10.45 -0.87
N ILE A 119 1.46 -11.25 -0.66
CA ILE A 119 1.38 -12.56 -0.03
C ILE A 119 2.01 -12.50 1.37
N SER A 120 1.66 -13.43 2.26
CA SER A 120 2.13 -13.38 3.66
C SER A 120 3.65 -13.46 3.83
N HIS A 121 4.39 -13.87 2.80
CA HIS A 121 5.84 -13.94 2.82
C HIS A 121 6.47 -12.54 2.67
N LEU A 122 7.44 -12.24 3.53
CA LEU A 122 8.26 -11.04 3.42
C LEU A 122 9.33 -11.26 2.35
N GLY A 123 9.58 -10.29 1.47
CA GLY A 123 10.62 -10.39 0.43
C GLY A 123 10.09 -10.54 -1.01
N PRO A 124 9.32 -11.59 -1.35
CA PRO A 124 9.05 -11.97 -2.75
C PRO A 124 8.43 -10.90 -3.65
N GLN A 125 7.73 -9.92 -3.08
CA GLN A 125 7.16 -8.83 -3.88
C GLN A 125 8.22 -7.95 -4.56
N LEU A 126 9.44 -7.90 -4.02
CA LEU A 126 10.53 -7.12 -4.61
C LEU A 126 10.90 -7.66 -6.00
N GLY A 127 11.06 -8.99 -6.13
CA GLY A 127 11.36 -9.60 -7.44
C GLY A 127 10.22 -9.47 -8.44
N ILE A 128 8.97 -9.47 -7.96
CA ILE A 128 7.80 -9.19 -8.81
C ILE A 128 7.86 -7.74 -9.33
N ALA A 129 8.25 -6.80 -8.46
CA ALA A 129 8.41 -5.39 -8.83
C ALA A 129 9.51 -5.19 -9.87
N ASP A 130 10.65 -5.88 -9.72
CA ASP A 130 11.75 -5.85 -10.69
C ASP A 130 11.28 -6.32 -12.08
N GLY A 131 10.51 -7.41 -12.13
CA GLY A 131 9.94 -7.93 -13.37
C GLY A 131 8.95 -6.96 -14.04
N LEU A 132 8.12 -6.25 -13.26
CA LEU A 132 7.21 -5.23 -13.77
C LEU A 132 7.98 -4.04 -14.35
N ALA A 133 8.94 -3.52 -13.58
CA ALA A 133 9.78 -2.40 -13.97
C ALA A 133 10.61 -2.71 -15.23
N LEU A 134 11.23 -3.89 -15.29
CA LEU A 134 11.95 -4.34 -16.48
C LEU A 134 11.00 -4.47 -17.69
N GLY A 135 9.79 -4.97 -17.48
CA GLY A 135 8.78 -5.05 -18.53
C GLY A 135 8.42 -3.70 -19.14
N ASP A 136 8.30 -2.66 -18.31
CA ASP A 136 8.05 -1.28 -18.77
C ASP A 136 9.28 -0.65 -19.42
N LEU A 137 10.49 -0.95 -18.92
CA LEU A 137 11.75 -0.52 -19.53
C LEU A 137 11.91 -1.07 -20.95
N LEU A 138 11.74 -2.38 -21.13
CA LEU A 138 11.87 -3.06 -22.43
C LEU A 138 10.83 -2.58 -23.46
N LYS A 139 9.67 -2.10 -23.00
CA LYS A 139 8.62 -1.54 -23.85
C LYS A 139 8.77 -0.04 -24.10
N GLY A 140 9.66 0.65 -23.39
CA GLY A 140 9.81 2.09 -23.46
C GLY A 140 8.62 2.87 -22.90
N ASN A 141 7.91 2.32 -21.90
CA ASN A 141 6.67 2.89 -21.37
C ASN A 141 6.87 4.11 -20.45
N ASN A 142 8.11 4.41 -20.04
CA ASN A 142 8.45 5.49 -19.12
C ASN A 142 7.59 5.48 -17.84
N LYS A 143 7.45 4.31 -17.23
CA LYS A 143 6.71 4.05 -15.98
C LYS A 143 7.64 3.66 -14.86
N VAL A 144 7.14 3.75 -13.63
CA VAL A 144 7.83 3.27 -12.44
C VAL A 144 6.98 2.22 -11.72
N THR A 145 7.65 1.37 -10.94
CA THR A 145 6.99 0.43 -10.05
C THR A 145 7.43 0.71 -8.61
N LEU A 146 6.47 0.88 -7.71
CA LEU A 146 6.72 1.09 -6.29
C LEU A 146 6.46 -0.20 -5.52
N VAL A 147 7.44 -0.66 -4.75
CA VAL A 147 7.31 -1.81 -3.84
C VAL A 147 7.71 -1.44 -2.43
N VAL A 148 6.98 -1.96 -1.45
CA VAL A 148 7.22 -1.70 -0.03
C VAL A 148 7.79 -2.93 0.66
N SER A 149 8.84 -2.72 1.44
CA SER A 149 9.34 -3.69 2.42
C SER A 149 9.51 -3.02 3.78
N GLY A 150 9.36 -3.80 4.85
CA GLY A 150 9.72 -3.37 6.21
C GLY A 150 11.18 -3.71 6.53
N ASP A 151 11.68 -3.17 7.63
CA ASP A 151 13.01 -3.47 8.18
C ASP A 151 13.23 -4.97 8.40
N GLY A 152 12.24 -5.68 8.94
CA GLY A 152 12.29 -7.14 9.06
C GLY A 152 12.33 -7.87 7.72
N GLY A 153 11.68 -7.32 6.69
CA GLY A 153 11.70 -7.86 5.33
C GLY A 153 13.06 -7.64 4.63
N ALA A 154 13.79 -6.60 5.02
CA ALA A 154 15.13 -6.32 4.49
C ALA A 154 16.19 -7.36 4.87
N SER A 155 15.89 -8.23 5.85
CA SER A 155 16.75 -9.36 6.23
C SER A 155 16.49 -10.64 5.41
N GLN A 156 15.55 -10.63 4.47
CA GLN A 156 15.28 -11.76 3.58
C GLN A 156 16.26 -11.79 2.42
N GLY A 157 16.58 -13.00 1.92
CA GLY A 157 17.44 -13.16 0.74
C GLY A 157 16.89 -12.44 -0.48
N ASP A 158 15.57 -12.52 -0.69
CA ASP A 158 14.86 -11.84 -1.79
C ASP A 158 15.13 -10.33 -1.81
N PHE A 159 15.32 -9.69 -0.64
CA PHE A 159 15.61 -8.27 -0.58
C PHE A 159 16.99 -7.94 -1.17
N HIS A 160 18.00 -8.72 -0.81
CA HIS A 160 19.35 -8.53 -1.35
C HIS A 160 19.39 -8.81 -2.85
N GLU A 161 18.78 -9.92 -3.28
CA GLU A 161 18.73 -10.32 -4.67
C GLU A 161 18.04 -9.25 -5.52
N SER A 162 16.84 -8.81 -5.12
CA SER A 162 16.10 -7.79 -5.85
C SER A 162 16.80 -6.45 -5.98
N LEU A 163 17.43 -5.96 -4.91
CA LEU A 163 18.19 -4.71 -5.02
C LEU A 163 19.36 -4.82 -5.99
N ASN A 164 20.04 -5.96 -6.02
CA ASN A 164 21.12 -6.19 -6.97
C ASN A 164 20.58 -6.27 -8.41
N VAL A 165 19.48 -7.01 -8.60
CA VAL A 165 18.79 -7.16 -9.88
C VAL A 165 18.32 -5.80 -10.42
N ALA A 166 17.61 -5.02 -9.62
CA ALA A 166 17.13 -3.68 -9.99
C ALA A 166 18.25 -2.70 -10.34
N ALA A 167 19.46 -2.89 -9.81
CA ALA A 167 20.61 -2.04 -10.09
C ALA A 167 21.31 -2.36 -11.42
N VAL A 168 21.16 -3.60 -11.93
CA VAL A 168 21.86 -4.06 -13.13
C VAL A 168 20.96 -4.23 -14.37
N TRP A 169 19.64 -4.30 -14.16
CA TRP A 169 18.64 -4.36 -15.23
C TRP A 169 18.26 -2.99 -15.79
#